data_AF-A0A931F363-F1
#
_entry.id   AF-A0A931F363-F1
#
_cell.length_a   1.000
_cell.length_b   1.000
_cell.length_c   1.000
_cell.angle_alpha   90.00
_cell.angle_beta   90.00
_cell.angle_gamma   90.00
#
_symmetry.space_group_name_H-M   'P 1'
#
loop_
_entity.id
_entity.type
_entity.pdbx_description
1 polymer ?
#
loop_
_entity_poly.entity_id
_entity_poly.type
_entity_poly.pdbx_seq_one_letter_code
_entity_poly.pdbx_strand_id
1 'polypeptide(L)'
;MFSDLRQPLVRQLAESDVPRHYWHLADEDGRVWLFESVEGDGEHWATRQVEVGTDRVAHRYWWRHLQDEHGFLTDQPLEIWELTEIPGAAFESVWEAAT
;
A
#
# COMPACT_ATOMS: atom_id res chain seq x y z
N MET A 1 -6.73 -25.85 6.03
CA MET A 1 -5.97 -24.87 5.22
C MET A 1 -6.80 -23.60 5.21
N PHE A 2 -6.38 -22.57 5.93
CA PHE A 2 -7.02 -21.25 5.82
C PHE A 2 -6.67 -20.71 4.43
N SER A 3 -7.66 -20.47 3.59
CA SER A 3 -7.45 -19.72 2.35
C SER A 3 -6.84 -18.37 2.71
N ASP A 4 -5.84 -17.91 1.96
CA ASP A 4 -5.34 -16.54 2.11
C ASP A 4 -6.48 -15.58 1.73
N LEU A 5 -7.23 -15.13 2.73
CA LEU A 5 -8.40 -14.26 2.57
C LEU A 5 -7.99 -12.81 2.24
N ARG A 6 -6.69 -12.48 2.29
CA ARG A 6 -6.21 -11.14 1.95
C ARG A 6 -6.49 -10.81 0.50
N GLN A 7 -6.22 -11.73 -0.42
CA GLN A 7 -6.43 -11.47 -1.85
C GLN A 7 -7.88 -11.10 -2.20
N PRO A 8 -8.91 -11.88 -1.83
CA PRO A 8 -10.29 -11.51 -2.10
C PRO A 8 -10.71 -10.22 -1.37
N LEU A 9 -10.26 -10.00 -0.14
CA LEU A 9 -10.57 -8.78 0.61
C LEU A 9 -9.97 -7.53 -0.04
N VAL A 10 -8.66 -7.53 -0.32
CA VAL A 10 -7.95 -6.42 -0.96
C VAL A 10 -8.54 -6.14 -2.35
N ARG A 11 -8.91 -7.20 -3.09
CA ARG A 11 -9.60 -7.04 -4.38
C ARG A 11 -10.94 -6.33 -4.21
N GLN A 12 -11.78 -6.77 -3.26
CA GLN A 12 -13.07 -6.15 -3.00
C GLN A 12 -12.91 -4.67 -2.62
N LEU A 13 -11.95 -4.34 -1.75
CA LEU A 13 -11.66 -2.97 -1.36
C LEU A 13 -11.17 -2.13 -2.54
N ALA A 14 -10.25 -2.66 -3.35
CA ALA A 14 -9.69 -1.99 -4.53
C ALA A 14 -10.73 -1.76 -5.64
N GLU A 15 -11.74 -2.64 -5.75
CA GLU A 15 -12.84 -2.53 -6.73
C GLU A 15 -14.05 -1.72 -6.18
N SER A 16 -14.03 -1.30 -4.91
CA SER A 16 -15.11 -0.50 -4.30
C SER A 16 -15.07 0.97 -4.71
N ASP A 17 -16.19 1.68 -4.56
CA ASP A 17 -16.29 3.13 -4.76
C ASP A 17 -15.92 3.96 -3.50
N VAL A 18 -15.34 3.33 -2.47
CA VAL A 18 -14.94 4.03 -1.23
C VAL A 18 -13.85 5.08 -1.54
N PRO A 19 -13.90 6.30 -0.96
CA PRO A 19 -12.84 7.29 -1.15
C PRO A 19 -11.44 6.74 -0.86
N ARG A 20 -10.47 7.14 -1.70
CA ARG A 20 -9.06 6.73 -1.56
C ARG A 20 -8.27 7.80 -0.82
N HIS A 21 -7.41 7.36 0.09
CA HIS A 21 -6.42 8.18 0.76
C HIS A 21 -5.02 7.70 0.39
N TYR A 22 -4.05 8.61 0.42
CA TYR A 22 -2.69 8.31 0.01
C TYR A 22 -1.70 8.75 1.07
N TRP A 23 -0.74 7.89 1.36
CA TRP A 23 0.14 8.03 2.51
C TRP A 23 1.58 7.78 2.13
N HIS A 24 2.47 8.36 2.93
CA HIS A 24 3.91 8.22 2.84
C HIS A 24 4.51 7.97 4.23
N LEU A 25 5.43 7.02 4.31
CA LEU A 25 6.29 6.75 5.46
C LEU A 25 7.73 6.61 4.98
N ALA A 26 8.68 7.14 5.74
CA ALA A 26 10.10 6.91 5.52
C ALA A 26 10.75 6.47 6.83
N ASP A 27 11.66 5.50 6.77
CA ASP A 27 12.48 5.12 7.93
C ASP A 27 13.79 5.93 8.00
N GLU A 28 14.53 5.73 9.09
CA GLU A 28 15.81 6.42 9.32
C GLU A 28 16.92 5.96 8.34
N ASP A 29 16.77 4.77 7.76
CA ASP A 29 17.71 4.18 6.79
C ASP A 29 17.44 4.65 5.35
N GLY A 30 16.35 5.39 5.12
CA GLY A 30 15.98 5.97 3.84
C GLY A 30 15.12 5.07 2.95
N ARG A 31 14.56 3.98 3.49
CA ARG A 31 13.46 3.27 2.82
C ARG A 31 12.21 4.11 2.88
N VAL A 32 11.38 3.98 1.85
CA VAL A 32 10.13 4.71 1.74
C VAL A 32 9.00 3.75 1.41
N TRP A 33 7.86 3.91 2.08
CA TRP A 33 6.61 3.26 1.74
C TRP A 33 5.59 4.29 1.31
N LEU A 34 4.87 3.98 0.25
CA LEU A 34 3.69 4.71 -0.17
C LEU A 34 2.49 3.77 -0.11
N PHE A 35 1.35 4.28 0.34
CA PHE A 35 0.12 3.50 0.44
C PHE A 35 -1.03 4.24 -0.23
N GLU A 36 -1.84 3.51 -0.99
CA GLU A 36 -3.25 3.86 -1.20
C GLU A 36 -4.07 3.07 -0.19
N SER A 37 -5.00 3.73 0.50
CA SER A 37 -5.92 3.07 1.42
C SER A 37 -7.37 3.50 1.24
N VAL A 38 -8.25 2.68 1.79
CA VAL A 38 -9.68 2.95 1.97
C VAL A 38 -10.01 2.88 3.45
N GLU A 39 -10.96 3.70 3.89
CA GLU A 39 -11.50 3.60 5.25
C GLU A 39 -12.59 2.52 5.30
N GLY A 40 -12.48 1.58 6.25
CA GLY A 40 -13.47 0.54 6.53
C GLY A 40 -13.53 0.27 8.03
N ASP A 41 -14.72 0.31 8.62
CA ASP A 41 -14.94 0.10 10.06
C ASP A 41 -14.08 0.99 10.99
N GLY A 42 -13.71 2.19 10.53
CA GLY A 42 -12.87 3.16 11.25
C GLY A 42 -11.36 2.91 11.14
N GLU A 43 -10.95 1.94 10.34
CA GLU A 43 -9.55 1.59 10.06
C GLU A 43 -9.21 1.89 8.60
N HIS A 44 -7.94 2.21 8.32
CA HIS A 44 -7.47 2.39 6.95
C HIS A 44 -6.79 1.11 6.45
N TRP A 45 -7.31 0.53 5.38
CA TRP A 45 -6.78 -0.70 4.77
C TRP A 45 -6.06 -0.38 3.47
N ALA A 46 -4.81 -0.82 3.34
CA ALA A 46 -4.04 -0.63 2.12
C ALA A 46 -4.59 -1.46 0.96
N THR A 47 -4.88 -0.80 -0.17
CA THR A 47 -5.30 -1.44 -1.43
C THR A 47 -4.15 -1.55 -2.43
N ARG A 48 -3.22 -0.60 -2.36
CA ARG A 48 -1.96 -0.57 -3.11
C ARG A 48 -0.84 -0.10 -2.21
N GLN A 49 0.34 -0.68 -2.39
CA GLN A 49 1.55 -0.28 -1.67
C GLN A 49 2.72 -0.20 -2.64
N VAL A 50 3.60 0.77 -2.44
CA VAL A 50 4.92 0.79 -3.06
C VAL A 50 5.96 0.81 -1.93
N GLU A 51 6.91 -0.11 -1.97
CA GLU A 51 8.13 -0.04 -1.18
C GLU A 51 9.28 0.40 -2.07
N VAL A 52 9.98 1.46 -1.66
CA VAL A 52 11.19 1.96 -2.31
C VAL A 52 12.36 1.64 -1.40
N GLY A 53 13.22 0.74 -1.86
CA GLY A 53 14.44 0.37 -1.15
C GLY A 53 15.45 1.51 -1.09
N THR A 54 16.46 1.33 -0.24
CA THR A 54 17.59 2.28 -0.13
C THR A 54 18.41 2.36 -1.43
N ASP A 55 18.34 1.32 -2.26
CA ASP A 55 18.89 1.24 -3.62
C ASP A 55 18.04 1.97 -4.67
N ARG A 56 16.93 2.60 -4.26
CA ARG A 56 15.95 3.30 -5.09
C ARG A 56 15.17 2.38 -6.04
N VAL A 57 15.19 1.07 -5.82
CA VAL A 57 14.33 0.13 -6.54
C VAL A 57 12.94 0.15 -5.88
N ALA A 58 11.89 0.29 -6.71
CA ALA A 58 10.51 0.36 -6.25
C ALA A 58 9.76 -0.94 -6.60
N HIS A 59 9.17 -1.56 -5.58
CA HIS A 59 8.33 -2.75 -5.68
C HIS A 59 6.90 -2.39 -5.32
N ARG A 60 5.94 -2.78 -6.17
CA ARG A 60 4.52 -2.49 -5.96
C ARG A 60 3.73 -3.74 -5.62
N TYR A 61 2.85 -3.61 -4.64
CA TYR A 61 1.99 -4.69 -4.16
C TYR A 61 0.52 -4.28 -4.27
N TRP A 62 -0.32 -5.20 -4.73
CA TRP A 62 -1.78 -5.06 -4.81
C TRP A 62 -2.44 -6.43 -4.87
N TRP A 63 -3.77 -6.49 -5.04
CA TRP A 63 -4.51 -7.75 -5.04
C TRP A 63 -4.04 -8.81 -6.06
N ARG A 64 -3.30 -8.46 -7.12
CA ARG A 64 -2.70 -9.47 -8.05
C ARG A 64 -1.28 -9.86 -7.67
N HIS A 65 -0.63 -9.10 -6.79
CA HIS A 65 0.75 -9.28 -6.36
C HIS A 65 0.88 -8.90 -4.89
N LEU A 66 0.46 -9.80 -4.00
CA LEU A 66 0.42 -9.50 -2.56
C LEU A 66 1.79 -9.58 -1.90
N GLN A 67 2.70 -10.40 -2.42
CA GLN A 67 4.01 -10.64 -1.84
C GLN A 67 4.94 -11.29 -2.85
N ASP A 68 6.24 -11.05 -2.68
CA ASP A 68 7.32 -11.73 -3.39
C ASP A 68 8.55 -11.87 -2.48
N GLU A 69 9.74 -12.05 -3.05
CA GLU A 69 10.99 -12.15 -2.29
C GLU A 69 11.48 -10.82 -1.70
N HIS A 70 10.93 -9.69 -2.15
CA HIS A 70 11.32 -8.34 -1.76
C HIS A 70 10.42 -7.75 -0.68
N GLY A 71 9.18 -8.23 -0.56
CA GLY A 71 8.25 -7.72 0.45
C GLY A 71 6.81 -8.17 0.23
N PHE A 72 5.88 -7.42 0.81
CA PHE A 72 4.45 -7.73 0.79
C PHE A 72 3.59 -6.49 1.00
N LEU A 73 2.36 -6.54 0.50
CA LEU A 73 1.28 -5.64 0.88
C LEU A 73 0.96 -5.87 2.36
N THR A 74 1.03 -4.82 3.18
CA THR A 74 0.73 -4.88 4.61
C THR A 74 -0.55 -5.67 4.89
N ASP A 75 -0.49 -6.56 5.88
CA ASP A 75 -1.59 -7.41 6.31
C ASP A 75 -2.37 -6.83 7.50
N GLN A 76 -2.01 -5.62 7.92
CA GLN A 76 -2.61 -4.89 9.03
C GLN A 76 -3.14 -3.53 8.57
N PRO A 77 -4.12 -2.96 9.31
CA PRO A 77 -4.52 -1.57 9.16
C PRO A 77 -3.32 -0.61 9.22
N LEU A 78 -3.45 0.51 8.51
CA LEU A 78 -2.48 1.58 8.55
C LEU A 78 -2.65 2.42 9.82
N GLU A 79 -1.56 2.60 10.55
CA GLU A 79 -1.48 3.53 11.67
C GLU A 79 -1.32 4.96 11.16
N ILE A 80 -2.41 5.54 10.63
CA ILE A 80 -2.38 6.80 9.85
C ILE A 80 -1.77 7.99 10.59
N TRP A 81 -1.73 7.98 11.92
CA TRP A 81 -1.12 9.04 12.72
C TRP A 81 0.42 9.05 12.64
N GLU A 82 1.03 7.96 12.20
CA GLU A 82 2.48 7.86 11.93
C GLU A 82 2.80 8.18 10.46
N LEU A 83 1.78 8.38 9.62
CA LEU A 83 1.92 8.58 8.19
C LEU A 83 1.76 10.05 7.81
N THR A 84 2.42 10.44 6.72
CA THR A 84 2.19 11.73 6.08
C THR A 84 1.21 11.55 4.93
N GLU A 85 0.07 12.25 4.96
CA GLU A 85 -0.86 12.27 3.81
C GLU A 85 -0.22 12.96 2.61
N ILE A 86 -0.40 12.40 1.42
CA ILE A 86 0.13 12.91 0.16
C ILE A 86 -0.97 13.05 -0.90
N PRO A 87 -0.80 13.89 -1.92
CA PRO A 87 -1.72 13.91 -3.05
C PRO A 87 -1.70 12.59 -3.83
N GLY A 88 -2.85 12.10 -4.27
CA GLY A 88 -2.94 10.87 -5.09
C GLY A 88 -2.07 10.91 -6.35
N ALA A 89 -1.92 12.09 -6.98
CA ALA A 89 -1.03 12.24 -8.13
C ALA A 89 0.44 11.95 -7.82
N ALA A 90 0.90 12.22 -6.58
CA ALA A 90 2.25 11.89 -6.15
C ALA A 90 2.42 10.37 -5.98
N PHE A 91 1.40 9.70 -5.42
CA PHE A 91 1.37 8.24 -5.34
C PHE A 91 1.42 7.61 -6.75
N GLU A 92 0.52 8.02 -7.65
CA GLU A 92 0.44 7.44 -9.01
C GLU A 92 1.74 7.59 -9.79
N SER A 93 2.42 8.73 -9.65
CA SER A 93 3.72 8.95 -10.32
C SER A 93 4.77 7.91 -9.92
N VAL A 94 4.79 7.50 -8.64
CA VAL A 94 5.71 6.46 -8.16
C VAL A 94 5.19 5.08 -8.54
N TRP A 95 3.88 4.85 -8.44
CA TRP A 95 3.23 3.59 -8.81
C TRP A 95 3.49 3.18 -10.26
N GLU A 96 3.38 4.13 -11.19
CA GLU A 96 3.63 3.90 -12.62
C GLU A 96 5.11 3.66 -12.95
N ALA A 97 6.01 4.22 -12.14
CA ALA A 97 7.44 4.02 -12.27
C ALA A 97 7.95 2.72 -11.61
N ALA A 98 7.18 2.14 -10.69
CA ALA A 98 7.50 0.92 -9.98
C ALA A 98 7.25 -0.35 -10.82
N THR A 99 8.05 -1.39 -10.56
CA THR A 99 8.00 -2.68 -11.27
C THR A 99 6.94 -3.63 -10.71
#